data_AF-A0A1M4U034-F1
#
_entry.id   AF-A0A1M4U034-F1
#
_cell.length_a   1.000
_cell.length_b   1.000
_cell.length_c   1.000
_cell.angle_alpha   90.00
_cell.angle_beta   90.00
_cell.angle_gamma   90.00
#
_symmetry.space_group_name_H-M   'P 1'
#
loop_
_entity.id
_entity.type
_entity.pdbx_description
1 polymer ?
#
loop_
_entity_poly.entity_id
_entity_poly.type
_entity_poly.pdbx_seq_one_letter_code
_entity_poly.pdbx_strand_id
1 'polypeptide(L)'
;MDKNSNAYTFIFAIAMVIVVAVALSFTATSLQPMQAENVRQEKMQNILSTFTGDSIIVEGEKVELTRAVASKVYENYVTEELALSNSGKPKEEDAFKISLAKQLTLDESEQTFPLYVANYQGKTYYVVPLRGSGLWDAIWGYVALEDDVNTIKGVVFDHKGETAGLGAEITTDWFQERFVNEKIYNDSGQVVGVEVKKGYSGGDNKSDNAVDAISGATITGDGVSKMMEERLKNYKAYFEKIKKSGKVAIR
;
A
#
# COMPACT_ATOMS: atom_id res chain seq x y z
N MET A 1 13.66 33.06 -46.73
CA MET A 1 13.32 31.64 -46.55
C MET A 1 11.81 31.53 -46.64
N ASP A 2 11.28 30.80 -47.62
CA ASP A 2 9.83 30.68 -47.83
C ASP A 2 9.23 29.81 -46.71
N LYS A 3 8.43 30.44 -45.85
CA LYS A 3 7.81 29.80 -44.69
C LYS A 3 6.71 28.79 -45.06
N ASN A 4 6.26 28.79 -46.31
CA ASN A 4 5.27 27.85 -46.83
C ASN A 4 5.90 26.69 -47.62
N SER A 5 7.24 26.65 -47.73
CA SER A 5 7.91 25.56 -48.42
C SER A 5 7.92 24.28 -47.59
N ASN A 6 7.71 23.13 -48.24
CA ASN A 6 7.76 21.82 -47.58
C ASN A 6 9.09 21.63 -46.81
N ALA A 7 10.21 22.07 -47.39
CA ALA A 7 11.52 21.97 -46.75
C ALA A 7 11.62 22.80 -45.46
N TYR A 8 11.08 24.03 -45.44
CA TYR A 8 11.01 24.82 -44.21
C TYR A 8 10.19 24.11 -43.14
N THR A 9 9.03 23.58 -43.49
CA THR A 9 8.16 22.84 -42.57
C THR A 9 8.86 21.63 -41.97
N PHE A 10 9.56 20.82 -42.78
CA PHE A 10 10.31 19.66 -42.29
C PHE A 10 11.46 20.05 -41.36
N ILE A 11 12.27 21.04 -41.74
CA ILE A 11 13.40 21.50 -40.92
C ILE A 11 12.91 22.09 -39.59
N PHE A 12 11.86 22.92 -39.64
CA PHE A 12 11.25 23.51 -38.46
C PHE A 12 10.69 22.42 -37.52
N ALA A 13 9.97 21.44 -38.06
CA ALA A 13 9.44 20.33 -37.28
C ALA A 13 10.56 19.50 -36.62
N ILE A 14 11.63 19.18 -37.36
CA ILE A 14 12.79 18.45 -36.82
C ILE A 14 13.45 19.25 -35.70
N ALA A 15 13.72 20.54 -35.90
CA ALA A 15 14.31 21.40 -34.89
C ALA A 15 13.43 21.48 -33.64
N MET A 16 12.12 21.65 -33.81
CA MET A 16 11.17 21.69 -32.71
C MET A 16 11.13 20.37 -31.93
N VAL A 17 11.10 19.22 -32.61
CA VAL A 17 11.14 17.91 -31.97
C VAL A 17 12.44 17.73 -31.17
N ILE A 18 13.58 18.13 -31.72
CA ILE A 18 14.86 18.06 -31.02
C ILE A 18 14.84 18.92 -29.75
N VAL A 19 14.38 20.17 -29.86
CA VAL A 19 14.31 21.09 -28.72
C VAL A 19 13.39 20.55 -27.62
N VAL A 20 12.20 20.06 -27.98
CA VAL A 20 11.24 19.49 -27.03
C VAL A 20 11.79 18.21 -26.39
N ALA A 21 12.41 17.32 -27.18
CA ALA A 21 13.00 16.08 -26.66
C ALA A 21 14.15 16.35 -25.68
N VAL A 22 15.05 17.30 -25.99
CA VAL A 22 16.14 17.69 -25.10
C VAL A 22 15.61 18.30 -23.82
N ALA A 23 14.63 19.21 -23.91
CA ALA A 23 14.03 19.85 -22.74
C ALA A 23 13.32 18.83 -21.82
N LEU A 24 12.51 17.93 -22.39
CA LEU A 24 11.82 16.88 -21.64
C LEU A 24 12.80 15.89 -21.00
N SER A 25 13.79 15.42 -21.75
CA SER A 25 14.80 14.49 -21.24
C SER A 25 15.61 15.11 -20.11
N PHE A 26 16.06 16.37 -20.26
CA PHE A 26 16.81 17.07 -19.23
C PHE A 26 15.98 17.21 -17.95
N THR A 27 14.73 17.66 -18.09
CA THR A 27 13.82 17.85 -16.94
C THR A 27 13.55 16.53 -16.23
N ALA A 28 13.24 15.46 -16.98
CA ALA A 28 12.97 14.15 -16.42
C ALA A 28 14.18 13.59 -15.65
N THR A 29 15.38 13.62 -16.26
CA THR A 29 16.59 13.09 -15.63
C THR A 29 17.01 13.91 -14.40
N SER A 30 16.87 15.24 -14.44
CA SER A 30 17.23 16.09 -13.30
C SER A 30 16.31 15.91 -12.10
N LEU A 31 15.02 15.64 -12.31
CA LEU A 31 14.03 15.50 -11.24
C LEU A 31 13.91 14.06 -10.71
N GLN A 32 14.35 13.06 -11.48
CA GLN A 32 14.20 11.64 -11.13
C GLN A 32 14.74 11.30 -9.72
N PRO A 33 15.92 11.78 -9.26
CA PRO A 33 16.40 11.46 -7.91
C PRO A 33 15.49 12.02 -6.81
N MET A 34 14.98 13.24 -7.00
CA MET A 34 14.08 13.88 -6.04
C MET A 34 12.73 13.15 -5.98
N GLN A 35 12.20 12.72 -7.13
CA GLN A 35 10.97 11.92 -7.19
C GLN A 35 11.16 10.57 -6.49
N ALA A 36 12.29 9.88 -6.75
CA ALA A 36 12.60 8.60 -6.14
C ALA A 36 12.69 8.72 -4.61
N GLU A 37 13.34 9.77 -4.10
CA GLU A 37 13.42 10.02 -2.66
C GLU A 37 12.03 10.34 -2.07
N ASN A 38 11.23 11.19 -2.72
CA ASN A 38 9.86 11.47 -2.27
C ASN A 38 8.99 10.21 -2.17
N VAL A 39 9.05 9.33 -3.18
CA VAL A 39 8.32 8.04 -3.20
C VAL A 39 8.82 7.12 -2.08
N ARG A 40 10.14 7.10 -1.83
CA ARG A 40 10.72 6.32 -0.73
C ARG A 40 10.22 6.83 0.63
N GLN A 41 10.23 8.14 0.85
CA GLN A 41 9.75 8.73 2.10
C GLN A 41 8.25 8.55 2.30
N GLU A 42 7.46 8.66 1.23
CA GLU A 42 6.02 8.36 1.24
C GLU A 42 5.75 6.90 1.57
N LYS A 43 6.52 5.96 1.01
CA LYS A 43 6.42 4.55 1.38
C LYS A 43 6.68 4.32 2.87
N MET A 44 7.73 4.94 3.42
CA MET A 44 8.02 4.88 4.86
C MET A 44 6.88 5.48 5.69
N GLN A 45 6.35 6.63 5.27
CA GLN A 45 5.23 7.29 5.92
C GLN A 45 3.99 6.39 5.94
N ASN A 46 3.60 5.84 4.79
CA ASN A 46 2.43 4.97 4.67
C ASN A 46 2.55 3.69 5.49
N ILE A 47 3.76 3.13 5.62
CA ILE A 47 3.99 1.98 6.50
C ILE A 47 3.78 2.39 7.97
N LEU A 48 4.40 3.48 8.41
CA LEU A 48 4.30 3.92 9.81
C LEU A 48 2.87 4.35 10.19
N SER A 49 2.19 5.08 9.32
CA SER A 49 0.86 5.63 9.61
C SER A 49 -0.20 4.53 9.82
N THR A 50 -0.05 3.34 9.23
CA THR A 50 -0.97 2.23 9.48
C THR A 50 -1.07 1.82 10.96
N PHE A 51 -0.04 2.07 11.78
CA PHE A 51 -0.05 1.74 13.20
C PHE A 51 0.12 2.94 14.14
N THR A 52 0.56 4.09 13.63
CA THR A 52 0.67 5.34 14.42
C THR A 52 -0.49 6.32 14.17
N GLY A 53 -1.17 6.23 13.03
CA GLY A 53 -2.01 7.31 12.49
C GLY A 53 -1.15 8.49 12.02
N ASP A 54 -1.75 9.70 11.99
CA ASP A 54 -1.11 10.92 11.48
C ASP A 54 -0.05 11.53 12.40
N SER A 55 0.22 10.88 13.54
CA SER A 55 1.21 11.36 14.50
C SER A 55 1.96 10.21 15.13
N ILE A 56 3.23 10.44 15.41
CA ILE A 56 4.12 9.47 16.02
C ILE A 56 4.78 10.07 17.27
N ILE A 57 5.01 9.25 18.28
CA ILE A 57 5.78 9.67 19.45
C ILE A 57 7.26 9.50 19.12
N VAL A 58 8.05 10.56 19.26
CA VAL A 58 9.51 10.55 19.08
C VAL A 58 10.11 11.19 20.31
N GLU A 59 11.01 10.49 21.00
CA GLU A 59 11.66 10.98 22.22
C GLU A 59 10.67 11.47 23.31
N GLY A 60 9.46 10.90 23.35
CA GLY A 60 8.41 11.26 24.31
C GLY A 60 7.48 12.39 23.87
N GLU A 61 7.73 13.02 22.72
CA GLU A 61 6.89 14.07 22.15
C GLU A 61 6.04 13.55 20.99
N LYS A 62 4.77 13.98 20.92
CA LYS A 62 3.89 13.66 19.79
C LYS A 62 4.16 14.64 18.65
N VAL A 63 4.63 14.14 17.52
CA VAL A 63 4.92 14.91 16.31
C VAL A 63 4.07 14.43 15.14
N GLU A 64 3.75 15.33 14.22
CA GLU A 64 3.05 14.98 12.97
C GLU A 64 3.93 14.06 12.12
N LEU A 65 3.34 12.97 11.61
CA LEU A 65 4.04 12.00 10.78
C LEU A 65 4.13 12.50 9.34
N THR A 66 5.01 13.45 9.09
CA THR A 66 5.35 13.92 7.73
C THR A 66 6.30 12.93 7.03
N ARG A 67 6.41 13.00 5.69
CA ARG A 67 7.41 12.23 4.90
C ARG A 67 8.83 12.36 5.44
N ALA A 68 9.23 13.58 5.79
CA ALA A 68 10.56 13.86 6.33
C ALA A 68 10.77 13.26 7.74
N VAL A 69 9.74 13.27 8.59
CA VAL A 69 9.79 12.63 9.91
C VAL A 69 9.84 11.11 9.75
N ALA A 70 8.95 10.54 8.93
CA ALA A 70 8.87 9.12 8.64
C ALA A 70 10.23 8.56 8.21
N SER A 71 10.90 9.23 7.27
CA SER A 71 12.21 8.80 6.80
C SER A 71 13.29 8.73 7.87
N LYS A 72 13.23 9.62 8.88
CA LYS A 72 14.21 9.66 9.98
C LYS A 72 13.96 8.61 11.05
N VAL A 73 12.69 8.24 11.27
CA VAL A 73 12.29 7.38 12.39
C VAL A 73 11.92 5.96 11.96
N TYR A 74 11.83 5.70 10.65
CA TYR A 74 11.44 4.40 10.10
C TYR A 74 12.22 3.23 10.71
N GLU A 75 13.55 3.31 10.69
CA GLU A 75 14.44 2.25 11.19
C GLU A 75 14.36 2.07 12.72
N ASN A 76 13.83 3.06 13.46
CA ASN A 76 13.62 2.93 14.91
C ASN A 76 12.42 2.04 15.24
N TYR A 77 11.46 1.93 14.31
CA TYR A 77 10.17 1.28 14.56
C TYR A 77 9.93 0.06 13.67
N VAL A 78 10.42 0.05 12.44
CA VAL A 78 10.39 -1.14 11.57
C VAL A 78 11.62 -1.97 11.86
N THR A 79 11.42 -3.07 12.59
CA THR A 79 12.50 -3.90 13.13
C THR A 79 12.94 -5.01 12.18
N GLU A 80 12.05 -5.48 11.31
CA GLU A 80 12.38 -6.49 10.29
C GLU A 80 11.69 -6.16 8.96
N GLU A 81 12.44 -6.30 7.87
CA GLU A 81 11.89 -6.28 6.51
C GLU A 81 12.09 -7.66 5.90
N LEU A 82 10.99 -8.33 5.53
CA LEU A 82 11.00 -9.72 5.10
C LEU A 82 10.51 -9.84 3.66
N ALA A 83 11.30 -10.48 2.82
CA ALA A 83 10.86 -10.94 1.51
C ALA A 83 10.44 -12.41 1.64
N LEU A 84 9.19 -12.74 1.36
CA LEU A 84 8.65 -14.09 1.55
C LEU A 84 8.31 -14.75 0.22
N SER A 85 8.47 -16.07 0.16
CA SER A 85 7.82 -16.91 -0.87
C SER A 85 6.34 -17.17 -0.52
N ASN A 86 5.55 -17.68 -1.47
CA ASN A 86 4.18 -18.12 -1.21
C ASN A 86 4.05 -19.16 -0.08
N SER A 87 5.12 -19.91 0.20
CA SER A 87 5.18 -20.88 1.29
C SER A 87 5.50 -20.25 2.66
N GLY A 88 5.63 -18.92 2.73
CA GLY A 88 5.99 -18.19 3.95
C GLY A 88 7.46 -18.33 4.36
N LYS A 89 8.32 -18.85 3.47
CA LYS A 89 9.77 -18.93 3.71
C LYS A 89 10.47 -17.64 3.27
N PRO A 90 11.44 -17.11 4.05
CA PRO A 90 12.25 -15.98 3.65
C PRO A 90 13.00 -16.24 2.35
N LYS A 91 13.12 -15.21 1.52
CA LYS A 91 13.96 -15.10 0.33
C LYS A 91 15.03 -14.04 0.59
N GLU A 92 16.23 -14.23 0.05
CA GLU A 92 17.31 -13.24 0.12
C GLU A 92 17.08 -12.13 -0.90
N GLU A 93 16.09 -11.27 -0.63
CA GLU A 93 15.76 -10.10 -1.45
C GLU A 93 15.48 -8.89 -0.54
N ASP A 94 15.78 -7.69 -1.04
CA ASP A 94 15.47 -6.43 -0.37
C ASP A 94 13.96 -6.16 -0.44
N ALA A 95 13.24 -6.43 0.64
CA ALA A 95 11.79 -6.30 0.71
C ALA A 95 11.30 -4.87 0.41
N PHE A 96 12.07 -3.86 0.81
CA PHE A 96 11.74 -2.47 0.55
C PHE A 96 11.83 -2.11 -0.94
N LYS A 97 12.67 -2.79 -1.73
CA LYS A 97 12.78 -2.57 -3.18
C LYS A 97 11.83 -3.42 -4.03
N ILE A 98 11.07 -4.34 -3.43
CA ILE A 98 10.11 -5.16 -4.18
C ILE A 98 8.98 -4.29 -4.75
N SER A 99 8.80 -4.39 -6.07
CA SER A 99 7.69 -3.76 -6.78
C SER A 99 6.53 -4.73 -6.91
N LEU A 100 5.45 -4.49 -6.15
CA LEU A 100 4.22 -5.31 -6.26
C LEU A 100 3.63 -5.31 -7.67
N ALA A 101 3.80 -4.22 -8.43
CA ALA A 101 3.37 -4.16 -9.83
C ALA A 101 4.06 -5.22 -10.70
N LYS A 102 5.36 -5.44 -10.49
CA LYS A 102 6.11 -6.50 -11.19
C LYS A 102 5.77 -7.89 -10.67
N GLN A 103 5.55 -8.03 -9.35
CA GLN A 103 5.18 -9.32 -8.77
C GLN A 103 3.84 -9.80 -9.31
N LEU A 104 2.86 -8.91 -9.48
CA LEU A 104 1.55 -9.25 -10.06
C LEU A 104 1.60 -9.75 -11.52
N THR A 105 2.72 -9.58 -12.24
CA THR A 105 2.88 -10.15 -13.59
C THR A 105 3.48 -11.55 -13.60
N LEU A 106 3.87 -12.07 -12.43
CA LEU A 106 4.45 -13.39 -12.26
C LEU A 106 3.41 -14.39 -11.75
N ASP A 107 3.66 -15.68 -11.96
CA ASP A 107 2.88 -16.74 -11.35
C ASP A 107 2.99 -16.68 -9.82
N GLU A 108 1.90 -17.03 -9.11
CA GLU A 108 1.81 -16.93 -7.63
C GLU A 108 2.96 -17.67 -6.92
N SER A 109 3.42 -18.79 -7.48
CA SER A 109 4.55 -19.55 -6.93
C SER A 109 5.92 -18.88 -7.07
N GLU A 110 6.05 -17.97 -8.03
CA GLU A 110 7.31 -17.25 -8.29
C GLU A 110 7.35 -15.90 -7.56
N GLN A 111 6.18 -15.37 -7.20
CA GLN A 111 6.06 -14.09 -6.51
C GLN A 111 6.88 -14.04 -5.21
N THR A 112 7.38 -12.84 -4.93
CA THR A 112 7.99 -12.46 -3.66
C THR A 112 7.07 -11.47 -2.95
N PHE A 113 6.78 -11.76 -1.69
CA PHE A 113 5.78 -11.09 -0.85
C PHE A 113 6.50 -10.31 0.27
N PRO A 114 6.61 -8.97 0.14
CA PRO A 114 7.24 -8.13 1.17
C PRO A 114 6.35 -8.01 2.41
N LEU A 115 6.93 -8.12 3.59
CA LEU A 115 6.28 -7.93 4.88
C LEU A 115 7.18 -7.09 5.78
N TYR A 116 6.62 -6.14 6.51
CA TYR A 116 7.36 -5.33 7.47
C TYR A 116 6.88 -5.67 8.89
N VAL A 117 7.82 -5.98 9.79
CA VAL A 117 7.52 -6.17 11.21
C VAL A 117 7.95 -4.90 11.93
N ALA A 118 7.01 -4.29 12.65
CA ALA A 118 7.25 -3.08 13.41
C ALA A 118 7.02 -3.30 14.90
N ASN A 119 7.74 -2.56 15.73
CA ASN A 119 7.48 -2.42 17.15
C ASN A 119 7.18 -0.97 17.48
N TYR A 120 6.02 -0.69 18.05
CA TYR A 120 5.65 0.66 18.47
C TYR A 120 4.88 0.60 19.78
N GLN A 121 5.30 1.41 20.75
CA GLN A 121 4.73 1.45 22.11
C GLN A 121 4.62 0.06 22.78
N GLY A 122 5.61 -0.80 22.55
CA GLY A 122 5.67 -2.15 23.12
C GLY A 122 4.74 -3.17 22.47
N LYS A 123 4.06 -2.81 21.37
CA LYS A 123 3.24 -3.72 20.56
C LYS A 123 3.95 -4.05 19.26
N THR A 124 3.76 -5.29 18.79
CA THR A 124 4.28 -5.75 17.50
C THR A 124 3.19 -5.63 16.45
N TYR A 125 3.55 -5.11 15.28
CA TYR A 125 2.69 -4.96 14.13
C TYR A 125 3.26 -5.66 12.91
N TYR A 126 2.39 -6.27 12.10
CA TYR A 126 2.75 -6.90 10.84
C TYR A 126 2.11 -6.11 9.69
N VAL A 127 2.93 -5.37 8.94
CA VAL A 127 2.46 -4.49 7.87
C VAL A 127 2.60 -5.19 6.52
N VAL A 128 1.47 -5.43 5.87
CA VAL A 128 1.39 -6.04 4.54
C VAL A 128 1.12 -4.96 3.50
N PRO A 129 1.99 -4.83 2.47
CA PRO A 129 1.71 -3.98 1.33
C PRO A 129 0.69 -4.63 0.40
N LEU A 130 -0.22 -3.81 -0.11
CA LEU A 130 -1.36 -4.19 -0.91
C LEU A 130 -1.25 -3.55 -2.29
N ARG A 131 -1.68 -4.27 -3.33
CA ARG A 131 -1.84 -3.73 -4.68
C ARG A 131 -2.90 -4.51 -5.43
N GLY A 132 -3.76 -3.81 -6.14
CA GLY A 132 -4.84 -4.36 -6.96
C GLY A 132 -5.27 -3.38 -8.04
N SER A 133 -6.48 -3.60 -8.56
CA SER A 133 -7.07 -2.81 -9.64
C SER A 133 -8.37 -2.18 -9.17
N GLY A 134 -8.50 -0.87 -9.35
CA GLY A 134 -9.74 -0.12 -9.19
C GLY A 134 -10.56 -0.09 -10.48
N LEU A 135 -11.39 0.93 -10.64
CA LEU A 135 -12.18 1.13 -11.87
C LEU A 135 -11.29 1.57 -13.04
N TRP A 136 -10.43 2.57 -12.81
CA TRP A 136 -9.67 3.21 -13.88
C TRP A 136 -8.24 2.70 -13.97
N ASP A 137 -7.61 2.43 -12.83
CA ASP A 137 -6.19 2.07 -12.77
C ASP A 137 -5.87 1.38 -11.43
N ALA A 138 -4.60 1.19 -11.12
CA ALA A 138 -4.13 0.54 -9.92
C ALA A 138 -4.56 1.28 -8.65
N ILE A 139 -4.96 0.48 -7.67
CA ILE A 139 -5.10 0.88 -6.27
C ILE A 139 -4.01 0.14 -5.47
N TRP A 140 -3.55 0.73 -4.38
CA TRP A 140 -2.56 0.13 -3.51
C TRP A 140 -2.76 0.60 -2.08
N GLY A 141 -1.98 0.03 -1.16
CA GLY A 141 -2.05 0.41 0.22
C GLY A 141 -1.13 -0.40 1.11
N TYR A 142 -1.34 -0.25 2.41
CA TYR A 142 -0.71 -1.01 3.46
C TYR A 142 -1.76 -1.35 4.51
N VAL A 143 -1.68 -2.53 5.10
CA VAL A 143 -2.51 -2.93 6.25
C VAL A 143 -1.59 -3.38 7.37
N ALA A 144 -1.72 -2.78 8.55
CA ALA A 144 -1.09 -3.25 9.77
C ALA A 144 -2.02 -4.21 10.49
N LEU A 145 -1.50 -5.38 10.83
CA LEU A 145 -2.14 -6.34 11.72
C LEU A 145 -1.49 -6.25 13.10
N GLU A 146 -2.29 -6.43 14.15
CA GLU A 146 -1.83 -6.63 15.52
C GLU A 146 -1.01 -7.94 15.65
N ASP A 147 -0.50 -8.22 16.85
CA ASP A 147 0.36 -9.37 17.13
C ASP A 147 -0.31 -10.74 16.90
N ASP A 148 -1.65 -10.77 16.92
CA ASP A 148 -2.47 -11.93 16.59
C ASP A 148 -2.51 -12.28 15.08
N VAL A 149 -1.87 -11.43 14.24
CA VAL A 149 -1.86 -11.48 12.78
C VAL A 149 -3.26 -11.67 12.19
N ASN A 150 -4.27 -11.08 12.81
CA ASN A 150 -5.67 -11.21 12.43
C ASN A 150 -6.41 -9.89 12.52
N THR A 151 -6.28 -9.18 13.63
CA THR A 151 -6.97 -7.92 13.90
C THR A 151 -6.23 -6.78 13.21
N ILE A 152 -6.95 -5.97 12.43
CA ILE A 152 -6.40 -4.82 11.73
C ILE A 152 -6.19 -3.66 12.71
N LYS A 153 -4.95 -3.21 12.83
CA LYS A 153 -4.58 -1.99 13.56
C LYS A 153 -4.99 -0.74 12.77
N GLY A 154 -4.77 -0.77 11.46
CA GLY A 154 -5.08 0.33 10.55
C GLY A 154 -4.66 0.02 9.12
N VAL A 155 -5.16 0.82 8.20
CA VAL A 155 -4.90 0.71 6.76
C VAL A 155 -4.55 2.08 6.20
N VAL A 156 -3.84 2.08 5.10
CA VAL A 156 -3.67 3.23 4.22
C VAL A 156 -3.96 2.77 2.81
N PHE A 157 -4.82 3.47 2.09
CA PHE A 157 -5.08 3.20 0.68
C PHE A 157 -4.79 4.42 -0.17
N ASP A 158 -4.42 4.16 -1.42
CA ASP A 158 -4.11 5.17 -2.42
C ASP A 158 -4.36 4.58 -3.83
N HIS A 159 -4.40 5.45 -4.83
CA HIS A 159 -4.78 5.09 -6.18
C HIS A 159 -4.06 5.92 -7.24
N LYS A 160 -3.99 5.38 -8.46
CA LYS A 160 -3.36 6.10 -9.57
C LYS A 160 -4.24 7.21 -10.15
N GLY A 161 -5.55 7.00 -10.16
CA GLY A 161 -6.46 7.92 -10.87
C GLY A 161 -7.94 7.63 -10.69
N GLU A 162 -8.36 7.11 -9.53
CA GLU A 162 -9.79 6.97 -9.26
C GLU A 162 -10.48 8.35 -9.20
N THR A 163 -11.79 8.38 -9.45
CA THR A 163 -12.55 9.63 -9.55
C THR A 163 -12.77 10.27 -8.17
N ALA A 164 -12.40 11.55 -8.02
CA ALA A 164 -12.62 12.36 -6.82
C ALA A 164 -14.11 12.38 -6.41
N GLY A 165 -14.40 12.19 -5.13
CA GLY A 165 -15.77 12.09 -4.59
C GLY A 165 -16.48 10.75 -4.87
N LEU A 166 -15.81 9.81 -5.54
CA LEU A 166 -16.25 8.44 -5.77
C LEU A 166 -15.14 7.46 -5.34
N GLY A 167 -14.50 6.77 -6.27
CA GLY A 167 -13.46 5.78 -5.95
C GLY A 167 -12.25 6.36 -5.21
N ALA A 168 -11.95 7.65 -5.39
CA ALA A 168 -10.86 8.30 -4.67
C ALA A 168 -11.08 8.39 -3.15
N GLU A 169 -12.33 8.23 -2.70
CA GLU A 169 -12.67 8.25 -1.28
C GLU A 169 -12.00 7.13 -0.48
N ILE A 170 -11.41 6.11 -1.14
CA ILE A 170 -10.59 5.11 -0.44
C ILE A 170 -9.42 5.73 0.34
N THR A 171 -8.98 6.93 -0.06
CA THR A 171 -7.87 7.67 0.57
C THR A 171 -8.27 8.46 1.81
N THR A 172 -9.55 8.50 2.14
CA THR A 172 -10.08 9.34 3.22
C THR A 172 -10.13 8.62 4.57
N ASP A 173 -9.98 9.40 5.64
CA ASP A 173 -9.97 8.89 7.02
C ASP A 173 -11.24 8.11 7.34
N TRP A 174 -12.42 8.65 6.98
CA TRP A 174 -13.70 8.02 7.31
C TRP A 174 -13.78 6.59 6.75
N PHE A 175 -13.20 6.34 5.57
CA PHE A 175 -13.21 5.03 4.93
C PHE A 175 -12.15 4.11 5.55
N GLN A 176 -10.92 4.59 5.73
CA GLN A 176 -9.82 3.80 6.29
C GLN A 176 -10.06 3.42 7.75
N GLU A 177 -10.64 4.31 8.55
CA GLU A 177 -10.99 4.06 9.95
C GLU A 177 -12.00 2.92 10.11
N ARG A 178 -12.83 2.63 9.10
CA ARG A 178 -13.76 1.49 9.16
C ARG A 178 -13.05 0.15 9.25
N PHE A 179 -11.82 0.04 8.74
CA PHE A 179 -11.06 -1.21 8.78
C PHE A 179 -10.43 -1.46 10.17
N VAL A 180 -10.34 -0.45 11.02
CA VAL A 180 -9.74 -0.60 12.36
C VAL A 180 -10.57 -1.60 13.18
N ASN A 181 -9.86 -2.54 13.80
CA ASN A 181 -10.38 -3.69 14.55
C ASN A 181 -11.12 -4.75 13.73
N GLU A 182 -11.28 -4.59 12.41
CA GLU A 182 -11.76 -5.68 11.57
C GLU A 182 -10.80 -6.86 11.61
N LYS A 183 -11.33 -8.05 11.38
CA LYS A 183 -10.53 -9.27 11.29
C LYS A 183 -10.27 -9.60 9.82
N ILE A 184 -9.18 -10.30 9.53
CA ILE A 184 -8.90 -10.81 8.17
C ILE A 184 -9.24 -12.29 8.00
N TYR A 185 -9.49 -12.99 9.11
CA TYR A 185 -9.94 -14.38 9.11
C TYR A 185 -11.45 -14.46 9.30
N ASN A 186 -12.11 -15.36 8.58
CA ASN A 186 -13.51 -15.72 8.84
C ASN A 186 -13.62 -16.80 9.93
N ASP A 187 -14.85 -17.13 10.34
CA ASP A 187 -15.16 -18.17 11.33
C ASP A 187 -14.65 -19.58 10.96
N SER A 188 -14.42 -19.83 9.66
CA SER A 188 -13.84 -21.08 9.16
C SER A 188 -12.31 -21.11 9.21
N GLY A 189 -11.67 -20.05 9.73
CA GLY A 189 -10.22 -19.92 9.81
C GLY A 189 -9.54 -19.66 8.46
N GLN A 190 -10.29 -19.20 7.44
CA GLN A 190 -9.75 -18.82 6.15
C GLN A 190 -9.44 -17.33 6.14
N VAL A 191 -8.32 -16.95 5.52
CA VAL A 191 -7.98 -15.54 5.28
C VAL A 191 -8.86 -15.05 4.13
N VAL A 192 -9.76 -14.12 4.43
CA VAL A 192 -10.71 -13.50 3.49
C VAL A 192 -10.47 -12.01 3.31
N GLY A 193 -9.62 -11.40 4.14
CA GLY A 193 -9.45 -9.94 4.14
C GLY A 193 -10.69 -9.26 4.73
N VAL A 194 -11.06 -8.11 4.17
CA VAL A 194 -12.25 -7.34 4.56
C VAL A 194 -13.02 -6.94 3.30
N GLU A 195 -14.32 -7.26 3.27
CA GLU A 195 -15.23 -6.96 2.17
C GLU A 195 -15.77 -5.53 2.29
N VAL A 196 -15.54 -4.72 1.27
CA VAL A 196 -16.21 -3.43 1.08
C VAL A 196 -17.60 -3.68 0.51
N LYS A 197 -18.62 -3.65 1.36
CA LYS A 197 -19.94 -4.18 1.07
C LYS A 197 -20.99 -3.10 0.84
N LYS A 198 -21.65 -3.16 -0.32
CA LYS A 198 -22.72 -2.23 -0.69
C LYS A 198 -23.98 -2.49 0.14
N GLY A 199 -24.54 -1.43 0.73
CA GLY A 199 -25.74 -1.54 1.57
C GLY A 199 -25.50 -2.35 2.84
N TYR A 200 -24.26 -2.35 3.33
CA TYR A 200 -23.91 -2.99 4.57
C TYR A 200 -24.72 -2.39 5.73
N SER A 201 -25.17 -3.26 6.63
CA SER A 201 -26.03 -2.91 7.76
C SER A 201 -25.50 -3.48 9.08
N GLY A 202 -24.26 -3.98 9.09
CA GLY A 202 -23.62 -4.49 10.30
C GLY A 202 -23.14 -3.38 11.26
N GLY A 203 -23.18 -2.11 10.82
CA GLY A 203 -22.85 -0.96 11.66
C GLY A 203 -21.41 -1.00 12.14
N ASP A 204 -21.23 -1.15 13.46
CA ASP A 204 -19.92 -1.25 14.11
C ASP A 204 -19.46 -2.69 14.36
N ASN A 205 -20.12 -3.69 13.76
CA ASN A 205 -19.68 -5.08 13.86
C ASN A 205 -18.28 -5.24 13.24
N LYS A 206 -17.31 -5.70 14.03
CA LYS A 206 -15.90 -5.91 13.62
C LYS A 206 -15.53 -7.38 13.42
N SER A 207 -16.52 -8.26 13.38
CA SER A 207 -16.32 -9.71 13.33
C SER A 207 -16.90 -10.37 12.09
N ASP A 208 -17.55 -9.62 11.19
CA ASP A 208 -18.09 -10.16 9.94
C ASP A 208 -17.22 -9.87 8.71
N ASN A 209 -16.01 -9.34 8.94
CA ASN A 209 -15.02 -9.05 7.90
C ASN A 209 -15.58 -8.11 6.82
N ALA A 210 -16.43 -7.14 7.17
CA ALA A 210 -17.07 -6.27 6.20
C ALA A 210 -17.13 -4.82 6.65
N VAL A 211 -17.01 -3.90 5.70
CA VAL A 211 -17.11 -2.45 5.93
C VAL A 211 -18.06 -1.83 4.91
N ASP A 212 -18.53 -0.63 5.22
CA ASP A 212 -19.40 0.13 4.33
C ASP A 212 -18.71 0.47 3.00
N ALA A 213 -19.42 0.25 1.89
CA ALA A 213 -18.98 0.71 0.60
C ALA A 213 -19.12 2.21 0.40
N ILE A 214 -18.27 2.76 -0.46
CA ILE A 214 -18.40 4.14 -0.95
C ILE A 214 -19.57 4.21 -1.93
N SER A 215 -20.50 5.13 -1.67
CA SER A 215 -21.66 5.35 -2.55
C SER A 215 -21.21 5.74 -3.96
N GLY A 216 -21.74 5.05 -4.97
CA GLY A 216 -21.40 5.32 -6.38
C GLY A 216 -20.04 4.80 -6.85
N ALA A 217 -19.28 4.12 -6.00
CA ALA A 217 -17.94 3.60 -6.33
C ALA A 217 -17.79 2.09 -6.09
N THR A 218 -18.82 1.31 -6.44
CA THR A 218 -18.85 -0.14 -6.23
C THR A 218 -17.62 -0.85 -6.82
N ILE A 219 -17.20 -0.50 -8.04
CA ILE A 219 -16.08 -1.18 -8.71
C ILE A 219 -14.76 -0.94 -7.98
N THR A 220 -14.53 0.27 -7.48
CA THR A 220 -13.36 0.58 -6.66
C THR A 220 -13.41 -0.15 -5.32
N GLY A 221 -14.58 -0.21 -4.68
CA GLY A 221 -14.80 -0.98 -3.45
C GLY A 221 -14.54 -2.48 -3.65
N ASP A 222 -15.08 -3.08 -4.71
CA ASP A 222 -14.81 -4.46 -5.10
C ASP A 222 -13.31 -4.70 -5.37
N GLY A 223 -12.64 -3.69 -5.95
CA GLY A 223 -11.20 -3.67 -6.13
C GLY A 223 -10.44 -3.76 -4.80
N VAL A 224 -10.83 -2.97 -3.80
CA VAL A 224 -10.25 -3.02 -2.45
C VAL A 224 -10.48 -4.39 -1.80
N SER A 225 -11.72 -4.91 -1.85
CA SER A 225 -12.05 -6.25 -1.32
C SER A 225 -11.15 -7.33 -1.92
N LYS A 226 -11.06 -7.37 -3.25
CA LYS A 226 -10.23 -8.34 -3.98
C LYS A 226 -8.75 -8.16 -3.69
N MET A 227 -8.27 -6.92 -3.63
CA MET A 227 -6.89 -6.59 -3.30
C MET A 227 -6.52 -7.13 -1.92
N MET A 228 -7.38 -6.94 -0.92
CA MET A 228 -7.14 -7.43 0.42
C MET A 228 -7.18 -8.95 0.49
N GLU A 229 -8.25 -9.57 -0.02
CA GLU A 229 -8.42 -11.03 -0.03
C GLU A 229 -7.21 -11.72 -0.69
N GLU A 230 -6.90 -11.33 -1.93
CA GLU A 230 -5.91 -11.99 -2.75
C GLU A 230 -4.50 -11.78 -2.18
N ARG A 231 -4.13 -10.56 -1.78
CA ARG A 231 -2.81 -10.31 -1.21
C ARG A 231 -2.65 -11.00 0.15
N LEU A 232 -3.60 -10.89 1.07
CA LEU A 232 -3.47 -11.44 2.43
C LEU A 232 -3.45 -12.97 2.44
N LYS A 233 -4.21 -13.62 1.55
CA LYS A 233 -4.22 -15.08 1.43
C LYS A 233 -2.82 -15.66 1.18
N ASN A 234 -1.98 -14.95 0.42
CA ASN A 234 -0.61 -15.36 0.13
C ASN A 234 0.34 -15.34 1.35
N TYR A 235 -0.01 -14.62 2.41
CA TYR A 235 0.76 -14.59 3.66
C TYR A 235 0.30 -15.66 4.67
N LYS A 236 -0.77 -16.41 4.38
CA LYS A 236 -1.37 -17.38 5.31
C LYS A 236 -0.35 -18.34 5.92
N ALA A 237 0.54 -18.91 5.11
CA ALA A 237 1.55 -19.86 5.58
C ALA A 237 2.50 -19.24 6.61
N TYR A 238 2.86 -17.96 6.43
CA TYR A 238 3.67 -17.22 7.38
C TYR A 238 2.87 -16.87 8.65
N PHE A 239 1.63 -16.39 8.51
CA PHE A 239 0.77 -16.08 9.65
C PHE A 239 0.50 -17.30 10.54
N GLU A 240 0.26 -18.48 9.95
CA GLU A 240 0.11 -19.72 10.72
C GLU A 240 1.39 -20.09 11.49
N LYS A 241 2.57 -19.82 10.92
CA LYS A 241 3.84 -20.01 11.63
C LYS A 241 3.95 -19.06 12.83
N ILE A 242 3.55 -17.81 12.69
CA ILE A 242 3.51 -16.84 13.80
C ILE A 242 2.57 -17.33 14.90
N LYS A 243 1.32 -17.68 14.55
CA LYS A 243 0.32 -18.21 15.51
C LYS A 243 0.83 -19.45 16.27
N LYS A 244 1.51 -20.37 15.59
CA LYS A 244 2.11 -21.58 16.21
C LYS A 244 3.32 -21.30 17.10
N SER A 245 4.11 -20.27 16.77
CA SER A 245 5.34 -19.94 17.49
C SER A 245 5.13 -19.28 18.85
N GLY A 246 3.89 -18.99 19.24
CA GLY A 246 3.58 -18.40 20.56
C GLY A 246 4.08 -16.96 20.75
N LYS A 247 4.48 -16.27 19.67
CA LYS A 247 4.74 -14.82 19.69
C LYS A 247 3.46 -13.98 19.84
N VAL A 248 2.28 -14.62 19.79
CA VAL A 248 1.01 -14.01 20.18
C VAL A 248 1.00 -13.93 21.71
N ALA A 249 1.07 -12.72 22.25
CA ALA A 249 1.02 -12.52 23.70
C ALA A 249 -0.39 -12.90 24.19
N ILE A 250 -0.55 -14.14 24.67
CA ILE A 250 -1.73 -14.53 25.43
C ILE A 250 -1.66 -13.80 26.76
N ARG A 251 -2.43 -12.72 26.92
CA ARG A 251 -3.16 -12.36 28.15
C ARG A 251 -4.40 -11.53 27.85
#